data_AF-A0A959QW64-F1
#
_entry.id   AF-A0A959QW64-F1
#
_cell.length_a   1.000
_cell.length_b   1.000
_cell.length_c   1.000
_cell.angle_alpha   90.00
_cell.angle_beta   90.00
_cell.angle_gamma   90.00
#
_symmetry.space_group_name_H-M   'P 1'
#
loop_
_entity.id
_entity.type
_entity.pdbx_description
1 polymer ?
#
loop_
_entity_poly.entity_id
_entity_poly.type
_entity_poly.pdbx_seq_one_letter_code
_entity_poly.pdbx_strand_id
1 'polypeptide(L)'
;MSVKDWVITLLITAIPLVGFIMLFIWGFGSDTNANKRNWAKGTLILLAIVTVLYFIVFVVFMGLIFSGGSELSDSLRELENMN
;
A
#
# COMPACT_ATOMS: atom_id res chain seq x y z
N MET A 1 22.27 7.08 -16.93
CA MET A 1 22.15 7.65 -15.57
C MET A 1 23.42 7.34 -14.80
N SER A 2 24.00 8.35 -14.16
CA SER A 2 25.14 8.21 -13.25
C SER A 2 24.69 7.88 -11.82
N VAL A 3 25.63 7.56 -10.93
CA VAL A 3 25.35 7.35 -9.49
C VAL A 3 24.71 8.59 -8.86
N LYS A 4 25.20 9.79 -9.22
CA LYS A 4 24.64 11.07 -8.74
C LYS A 4 23.15 11.20 -9.10
N ASP A 5 22.76 10.81 -10.31
CA ASP A 5 21.36 10.89 -10.75
C ASP A 5 20.46 9.94 -9.95
N TRP A 6 20.98 8.76 -9.61
CA TRP A 6 20.27 7.80 -8.75
C TRP A 6 20.12 8.29 -7.33
N VAL A 7 21.16 8.88 -6.74
CA VAL A 7 21.08 9.49 -5.41
C VAL A 7 20.00 10.56 -5.37
N ILE A 8 19.94 11.46 -6.35
CA ILE A 8 18.89 12.49 -6.43
C ILE A 8 17.51 11.87 -6.60
N THR A 9 17.37 10.86 -7.47
CA THR A 9 16.09 10.15 -7.64
C THR A 9 15.62 9.51 -6.35
N LEU A 10 16.51 8.85 -5.60
CA LEU A 10 16.18 8.21 -4.33
C LEU A 10 15.80 9.24 -3.26
N LEU A 11 16.50 10.38 -3.18
CA LEU A 11 16.17 11.48 -2.26
C LEU A 11 14.78 12.07 -2.54
N ILE A 12 14.44 12.29 -3.81
CA ILE A 12 13.09 12.76 -4.20
C ILE A 12 12.03 11.73 -3.80
N THR A 13 12.28 10.45 -4.05
CA THR A 13 11.32 9.39 -3.71
C THR A 13 11.17 9.13 -2.21
N ALA A 14 12.15 9.53 -1.40
CA ALA A 14 12.08 9.42 0.06
C ALA A 14 11.03 10.35 0.68
N ILE A 15 10.66 11.44 -0.02
CA ILE A 15 9.56 12.31 0.40
C ILE A 15 8.26 11.66 -0.07
N PRO A 16 7.33 11.23 0.81
CA PRO A 16 6.25 10.33 0.42
C PRO A 16 5.34 10.87 -0.70
N LEU A 17 4.76 12.07 -0.52
CA LEU A 17 3.82 12.64 -1.49
C LEU A 17 4.53 13.08 -2.78
N VAL A 18 5.67 13.74 -2.66
CA VAL A 18 6.45 14.20 -3.81
C VAL A 18 6.97 13.00 -4.60
N GLY A 19 7.54 12.00 -3.91
CA GLY A 19 8.02 10.75 -4.48
C GLY A 19 6.93 10.00 -5.23
N PHE A 20 5.75 9.86 -4.62
CA PHE A 20 4.61 9.22 -5.26
C PHE A 20 4.20 9.92 -6.56
N ILE A 21 4.06 11.26 -6.55
CA ILE A 21 3.74 12.04 -7.75
C ILE A 21 4.84 11.91 -8.82
N MET A 22 6.11 11.96 -8.41
CA MET A 22 7.26 11.88 -9.31
C MET A 22 7.35 10.53 -10.03
N LEU A 23 6.87 9.43 -9.42
CA LEU A 23 6.77 8.14 -10.10
C LEU A 23 5.84 8.20 -11.32
N PHE A 24 4.73 8.94 -11.26
CA PHE A 24 3.85 9.13 -12.43
C PHE A 24 4.51 10.02 -13.48
N ILE A 25 5.12 11.13 -13.07
CA ILE A 25 5.81 12.05 -13.99
C ILE A 25 6.92 11.30 -14.75
N TRP A 26 7.74 10.53 -14.05
CA TRP A 26 8.82 9.75 -14.68
C TRP A 26 8.31 8.54 -15.46
N GLY A 27 7.29 7.85 -14.94
CA GLY A 27 6.73 6.65 -15.56
C GLY A 27 6.02 6.94 -16.88
N PHE A 28 5.36 8.08 -17.00
CA PHE A 28 4.53 8.41 -18.17
C PHE A 28 5.08 9.55 -19.03
N GLY A 29 6.15 10.24 -18.58
CA GLY A 29 6.82 11.29 -19.36
C GLY A 29 7.69 10.75 -20.52
N SER A 30 7.61 11.41 -21.68
CA SER A 30 8.42 11.11 -22.87
C SER A 30 9.91 11.43 -22.67
N ASP A 31 10.20 12.53 -21.95
CA ASP A 31 11.56 13.09 -21.82
C ASP A 31 12.38 12.48 -20.69
N THR A 32 11.82 11.49 -19.97
CA THR A 32 12.53 10.80 -18.90
C THR A 32 13.46 9.73 -19.46
N ASN A 33 14.66 9.59 -18.89
CA ASN A 33 15.59 8.51 -19.24
C ASN A 33 14.91 7.14 -19.15
N ALA A 34 15.14 6.27 -20.14
CA ALA A 34 14.47 4.97 -20.25
C ALA A 34 14.61 4.09 -18.99
N ASN A 35 15.79 4.07 -18.34
CA ASN A 35 16.01 3.28 -17.13
C ASN A 35 15.17 3.80 -15.95
N LYS A 36 15.10 5.13 -15.77
CA LYS A 36 14.29 5.75 -14.72
C LYS A 36 12.80 5.56 -14.96
N ARG A 37 12.37 5.70 -16.22
CA ARG A 37 10.97 5.51 -16.61
C ARG A 37 10.51 4.07 -16.38
N ASN A 38 11.31 3.09 -16.78
CA ASN A 38 10.97 1.68 -16.58
C ASN A 38 10.97 1.31 -15.09
N TRP A 39 11.93 1.83 -14.32
CA TRP A 39 11.92 1.70 -12.86
C TRP A 39 10.66 2.27 -12.23
N ALA A 40 10.27 3.50 -12.59
CA ALA A 40 9.07 4.14 -12.05
C ALA A 40 7.79 3.38 -12.38
N LYS A 41 7.64 2.88 -13.63
CA LYS A 41 6.53 1.99 -14.01
C LYS A 41 6.52 0.70 -13.17
N GLY A 42 7.68 0.08 -12.99
CA GLY A 42 7.82 -1.12 -12.15
C GLY A 42 7.42 -0.86 -10.70
N THR A 43 7.85 0.26 -10.12
CA THR A 43 7.47 0.67 -8.77
C THR A 43 5.97 0.90 -8.64
N LEU A 44 5.32 1.54 -9.62
CA LEU A 44 3.86 1.74 -9.62
C LEU A 44 3.10 0.42 -9.69
N ILE A 45 3.56 -0.54 -10.51
CA ILE A 45 2.97 -1.88 -10.58
C ILE A 45 3.12 -2.60 -9.22
N LEU A 46 4.31 -2.55 -8.61
CA LEU A 46 4.52 -3.14 -7.29
C LEU A 46 3.65 -2.48 -6.21
N LEU A 47 3.54 -1.16 -6.21
CA LEU A 47 2.64 -0.43 -5.30
C LEU A 47 1.19 -0.89 -5.45
N ALA A 48 0.71 -1.07 -6.69
CA ALA A 48 -0.63 -1.55 -6.96
C ALA A 48 -0.84 -2.99 -6.42
N ILE A 49 0.10 -3.90 -6.69
CA ILE A 49 0.05 -5.28 -6.18
C ILE A 49 0.02 -5.31 -4.66
N VAL A 50 0.96 -4.60 -4.01
CA VAL A 50 1.03 -4.54 -2.55
C VAL A 50 -0.25 -3.96 -1.96
N THR A 51 -0.81 -2.91 -2.57
CA THR A 51 -2.07 -2.30 -2.13
C THR A 51 -3.22 -3.32 -2.18
N VAL A 52 -3.34 -4.08 -3.27
CA VAL A 52 -4.38 -5.12 -3.40
C VAL A 52 -4.20 -6.23 -2.35
N LEU A 53 -2.97 -6.70 -2.14
CA LEU A 53 -2.68 -7.71 -1.13
C LEU A 53 -3.02 -7.22 0.29
N TYR A 54 -2.64 -5.99 0.63
CA TYR A 54 -3.00 -5.37 1.91
C TYR A 54 -4.52 -5.25 2.07
N PHE A 55 -5.23 -4.87 1.01
CA PHE A 55 -6.68 -4.76 1.05
C PHE A 55 -7.34 -6.12 1.32
N ILE A 56 -6.89 -7.19 0.66
CA ILE A 56 -7.39 -8.55 0.89
C ILE A 56 -7.15 -8.97 2.35
N VAL A 57 -5.92 -8.79 2.85
CA VAL A 57 -5.57 -9.13 4.24
C VAL A 57 -6.41 -8.32 5.22
N PHE A 58 -6.60 -7.02 4.98
CA PHE A 58 -7.41 -6.15 5.81
C PHE A 58 -8.87 -6.61 5.89
N VAL A 59 -9.49 -6.93 4.76
CA VAL A 59 -10.89 -7.42 4.71
C VAL A 59 -11.03 -8.75 5.45
N VAL A 60 -10.12 -9.69 5.23
CA VAL A 60 -10.12 -10.98 5.94
C VAL A 60 -9.97 -10.77 7.44
N PHE A 61 -9.00 -9.96 7.86
CA PHE A 61 -8.72 -9.70 9.27
C PHE A 61 -9.90 -8.99 9.96
N MET A 62 -10.53 -8.02 9.31
CA MET A 62 -11.74 -7.38 9.82
C MET A 62 -12.88 -8.39 9.97
N GLY A 63 -13.12 -9.25 8.98
CA GLY A 63 -14.15 -10.29 9.06
C GLY A 63 -13.96 -11.22 10.26
N LEU A 64 -12.71 -11.62 10.54
CA LEU A 64 -12.37 -12.44 11.71
C LEU A 64 -12.67 -11.73 13.04
N ILE A 65 -12.32 -10.45 13.16
CA ILE A 65 -12.63 -9.65 14.36
C ILE A 65 -14.14 -9.53 14.57
N PHE A 66 -14.89 -9.23 13.51
CA PHE A 66 -16.34 -9.08 13.60
C PHE A 66 -17.03 -10.39 14.00
N SER A 67 -16.60 -11.54 13.44
CA SER A 67 -17.15 -12.87 13.79
C SER A 67 -16.89 -13.22 15.26
N GLY A 68 -15.65 -13.04 15.74
CA GLY A 68 -15.33 -13.34 17.13
C GLY A 68 -16.02 -12.39 18.13
N GLY A 69 -16.23 -11.13 17.72
CA GLY A 69 -16.95 -10.15 18.52
C GLY A 69 -18.44 -10.50 18.71
N SER A 70 -19.10 -11.01 17.66
CA SER A 70 -20.51 -11.45 17.78
C SER A 70 -20.67 -12.63 18.74
N GLU A 71 -19.80 -13.63 18.64
CA GLU A 71 -19.85 -14.82 19.51
C GLU A 71 -19.67 -14.45 20.99
N LEU A 72 -18.71 -13.57 21.29
CA LEU A 72 -18.53 -13.06 22.65
C LEU A 72 -19.78 -12.29 23.12
N SER A 73 -20.36 -11.44 22.28
CA SER A 73 -21.54 -10.65 22.66
C SER A 73 -22.76 -11.52 22.98
N ASP A 74 -22.94 -12.62 22.25
CA ASP A 74 -24.05 -13.55 22.48
C ASP A 74 -23.84 -14.36 23.76
N SER A 75 -22.61 -14.84 24.02
CA SER A 75 -22.30 -15.53 25.27
C SER A 75 -22.52 -14.64 26.51
N LEU A 76 -22.18 -13.35 26.44
CA LEU A 76 -22.41 -12.41 27.54
C LEU A 76 -23.91 -12.15 27.80
N ARG A 77 -24.73 -12.09 26.74
CA ARG A 77 -26.19 -11.94 26.86
C ARG A 77 -26.84 -13.15 27.52
N GLU A 78 -26.37 -14.35 27.20
CA GLU A 78 -26.85 -15.57 27.86
C GLU A 78 -26.56 -15.53 29.36
N LEU A 79 -25.35 -15.12 29.76
CA LEU A 79 -24.99 -14.97 31.18
C LEU A 79 -25.83 -13.92 31.90
N GLU A 80 -26.19 -12.82 31.24
CA GLU A 80 -27.06 -11.79 31.81
C GLU A 80 -28.49 -12.30 32.05
N ASN A 81 -29.05 -13.07 31.11
CA ASN A 81 -30.40 -13.64 31.20
C ASN A 81 -30.53 -14.79 32.23
N MET A 82 -29.40 -15.31 32.73
CA MET A 82 -29.36 -16.39 33.72
C MET A 82 -29.39 -15.90 35.19
N ASN A 83 -29.22 -14.60 35.43
CA ASN A 83 -29.31 -13.98 36.76
C ASN A 83 -30.71 -13.41 37.03
#